data_AF-A0A5D2S5Y4-F1
#
_entry.id   AF-A0A5D2S5Y4-F1
#
_cell.length_a   1.000
_cell.length_b   1.000
_cell.length_c   1.000
_cell.angle_alpha   90.00
_cell.angle_beta   90.00
_cell.angle_gamma   90.00
#
_symmetry.space_group_name_H-M   'P 1'
#
loop_
_entity.id
_entity.type
_entity.pdbx_description
1 polymer ?
#
loop_
_entity_poly.entity_id
_entity_poly.type
_entity_poly.pdbx_seq_one_letter_code
_entity_poly.pdbx_strand_id
1 'polypeptide(L)'
;MATGQVLNPGDHIYTECLGGSYYHHGIYVGRGLVTNPNTGKTRTITNATCFYKPKGSGIVLTCLDCFHEGNGLYRYEYDVSLLSFTFKTSGSCTPWSCYDPNTVIKRAYDYLRDQNFGDYNFVFNNCEHFATKCKMGKARCNQALWGTGLPGALVYNVTRRLTKDILW
;
A
#
# COMPACT_ATOMS: atom_id res chain seq x y z
N MET A 1 -0.97 20.62 -8.95
CA MET A 1 -0.24 20.87 -7.69
C MET A 1 -0.65 19.80 -6.70
N ALA A 2 0.23 18.82 -6.43
CA ALA A 2 -0.07 17.77 -5.45
C ALA A 2 -0.04 18.38 -4.04
N THR A 3 -1.12 18.18 -3.31
CA THR A 3 -1.39 18.68 -1.98
C THR A 3 -0.49 17.99 -0.95
N GLY A 4 0.06 18.77 -0.02
CA GLY A 4 1.04 18.33 0.99
C GLY A 4 0.49 17.33 2.00
N GLN A 5 0.46 16.05 1.63
CA GLN A 5 0.24 14.96 2.58
C GLN A 5 1.57 14.64 3.28
N VAL A 6 1.63 14.83 4.60
CA VAL A 6 2.79 14.42 5.41
C VAL A 6 2.83 12.89 5.44
N LEU A 7 3.89 12.31 4.88
CA LEU A 7 4.12 10.86 4.90
C LEU A 7 4.89 10.46 6.16
N ASN A 8 4.47 9.35 6.78
CA ASN A 8 5.13 8.74 7.91
C ASN A 8 5.73 7.38 7.53
N PRO A 9 6.91 7.01 8.05
CA PRO A 9 7.46 5.67 7.86
C PRO A 9 6.41 4.60 8.21
N GLY A 10 6.27 3.57 7.38
CA GLY A 10 5.25 2.52 7.50
C GLY A 10 3.92 2.83 6.80
N ASP A 11 3.78 4.01 6.17
CA ASP A 11 2.64 4.31 5.32
C ASP A 11 2.63 3.41 4.07
N HIS A 12 1.45 2.87 3.74
CA HIS A 12 1.19 2.27 2.44
C HIS A 12 0.79 3.41 1.50
N ILE A 13 1.62 3.63 0.50
CA ILE A 13 1.44 4.68 -0.51
C ILE A 13 1.08 4.07 -1.85
N TYR A 14 0.36 4.82 -2.65
CA TYR A 14 0.08 4.44 -4.03
C TYR A 14 0.06 5.66 -4.95
N THR A 15 0.29 5.41 -6.22
CA THR A 15 0.32 6.44 -7.27
C THR A 15 -0.37 5.94 -8.52
N GLU A 16 -0.95 6.86 -9.27
CA GLU A 16 -1.60 6.56 -10.54
C GLU A 16 -0.56 6.22 -11.60
N CYS A 17 -0.90 5.27 -12.45
CA CYS A 17 -0.10 4.94 -13.62
C CYS A 17 -0.97 4.80 -14.85
N LEU A 18 -0.38 5.05 -16.03
CA LEU A 18 -1.08 5.07 -17.33
C LEU A 18 -2.44 5.81 -17.23
N GLY A 19 -2.43 7.03 -16.68
CA GLY A 19 -3.62 7.86 -16.55
C GLY A 19 -4.70 7.34 -15.60
N GLY A 20 -4.33 6.57 -14.57
CA GLY A 20 -5.25 6.06 -13.54
C GLY A 20 -5.93 4.74 -13.88
N SER A 21 -5.47 4.04 -14.93
CA SER A 21 -5.98 2.70 -15.28
C SER A 21 -5.53 1.62 -14.27
N TYR A 22 -4.47 1.89 -13.50
CA TYR A 22 -4.06 1.11 -12.35
C TYR A 22 -3.28 1.98 -11.36
N TYR A 23 -3.07 1.43 -10.15
CA TYR A 23 -2.28 2.05 -9.11
C TYR A 23 -1.01 1.23 -8.83
N HIS A 24 0.12 1.92 -8.69
CA HIS A 24 1.36 1.32 -8.21
C HIS A 24 1.48 1.53 -6.70
N HIS A 25 1.71 0.46 -5.95
CA HIS A 25 1.71 0.44 -4.49
C HIS A 25 3.10 0.25 -3.91
N GLY A 26 3.34 0.85 -2.75
CA GLY A 26 4.60 0.71 -2.02
C GLY A 26 4.45 0.98 -0.53
N ILE A 27 5.51 0.66 0.22
CA ILE A 27 5.64 1.04 1.63
C ILE A 27 6.65 2.17 1.72
N TYR A 28 6.21 3.32 2.24
CA TYR A 28 7.10 4.41 2.55
C TYR A 28 7.91 4.07 3.80
N VAL A 29 9.22 3.89 3.66
CA VAL A 29 10.13 3.54 4.77
C VAL A 29 10.78 4.76 5.43
N GLY A 30 10.38 5.98 5.04
CA GLY A 30 11.00 7.22 5.49
C GLY A 30 12.22 7.62 4.69
N ARG A 31 13.01 8.54 5.26
CA ARG A 31 14.34 8.89 4.74
C ARG A 31 15.27 7.71 4.97
N GLY A 32 15.84 7.18 3.90
CA GLY A 32 16.69 5.99 3.97
C GLY A 32 17.96 6.26 4.78
N LEU A 33 18.34 5.33 5.64
CA LEU A 33 19.66 5.26 6.25
C LEU A 33 20.39 4.09 5.60
N VAL A 34 21.45 4.36 4.83
CA VAL A 34 22.28 3.29 4.26
C VAL A 34 23.49 3.11 5.15
N THR A 35 23.58 1.93 5.76
CA THR A 35 24.76 1.50 6.53
C THR A 35 25.72 0.78 5.61
N ASN A 36 26.95 1.26 5.54
CA ASN A 36 28.01 0.55 4.84
C ASN A 36 28.41 -0.71 5.65
N PRO A 37 28.27 -1.93 5.09
CA PRO A 37 28.50 -3.17 5.83
C PRO A 37 29.96 -3.39 6.23
N ASN A 38 30.92 -2.74 5.56
CA ASN A 38 32.35 -2.88 5.83
C ASN A 38 32.85 -1.86 6.85
N THR A 39 32.15 -0.75 7.05
CA THR A 39 32.61 0.36 7.91
C THR A 39 31.64 0.73 9.03
N GLY A 40 30.43 0.18 9.03
CA GLY A 40 29.37 0.51 9.98
C GLY A 40 28.82 1.94 9.86
N LYS A 41 29.31 2.74 8.91
CA LYS A 41 28.89 4.13 8.75
C LYS A 41 27.50 4.21 8.14
N THR A 42 26.60 4.90 8.83
CA THR A 42 25.24 5.17 8.38
C THR A 42 25.16 6.55 7.73
N ARG A 43 24.56 6.65 6.55
CA ARG A 43 24.28 7.93 5.88
C ARG A 43 22.78 8.10 5.67
N THR A 44 22.25 9.25 6.10
CA THR A 44 20.89 9.68 5.80
C THR A 44 20.82 10.11 4.35
N ILE A 45 20.05 9.39 3.56
CA ILE A 45 19.72 9.75 2.18
C ILE A 45 18.49 10.64 2.24
N THR A 46 18.74 11.95 2.28
CA THR A 46 17.70 12.99 2.32
C THR A 46 17.19 13.36 0.93
N ASN A 47 18.06 13.28 -0.07
CA ASN A 47 17.79 13.45 -1.49
C ASN A 47 18.53 12.34 -2.21
N ALA A 48 17.92 11.17 -2.35
CA ALA A 48 18.44 10.18 -3.27
C ALA A 48 18.34 10.80 -4.67
N THR A 49 19.43 11.39 -5.18
CA THR A 49 19.61 11.43 -6.63
C THR A 49 19.47 9.98 -7.06
N CYS A 50 18.35 9.68 -7.72
CA CYS A 50 17.93 8.34 -8.07
C CYS A 50 18.95 7.78 -9.08
N PHE A 51 20.02 7.14 -8.59
CA PHE A 51 20.95 6.40 -9.45
C PHE A 51 20.44 4.98 -9.75
N TYR A 52 19.18 4.70 -9.40
CA TYR A 52 18.58 3.39 -9.59
C TYR A 52 18.18 3.21 -11.05
N LYS A 53 18.94 2.36 -11.76
CA LYS A 53 18.49 1.77 -13.02
C LYS A 53 17.89 0.40 -12.66
N PRO A 54 16.56 0.20 -12.73
CA PRO A 54 15.98 -1.11 -12.48
C PRO A 54 16.61 -2.14 -13.42
N LYS A 55 17.22 -3.18 -12.86
CA LYS A 55 17.62 -4.39 -13.57
C LYS A 55 16.89 -5.57 -12.94
N GLY A 56 15.77 -5.97 -13.53
CA GLY A 56 15.03 -7.18 -13.15
C GLY A 56 13.65 -6.96 -12.55
N SER A 57 12.90 -8.05 -12.42
CA SER A 57 11.64 -8.15 -11.66
C SER A 57 11.93 -8.38 -10.16
N GLY A 58 11.08 -7.88 -9.27
CA GLY A 58 11.23 -8.10 -7.83
C GLY A 58 10.77 -6.93 -6.97
N ILE A 59 10.97 -7.07 -5.66
CA ILE A 59 10.78 -5.98 -4.69
C ILE A 59 12.01 -5.11 -4.75
N VAL A 60 11.84 -3.80 -4.94
CA VAL A 60 12.93 -2.85 -5.12
C VAL A 60 12.80 -1.70 -4.13
N LEU A 61 13.94 -1.15 -3.70
CA LEU A 61 13.99 0.11 -2.97
C LEU A 61 14.24 1.24 -3.97
N THR A 62 13.31 2.20 -4.05
CA THR A 62 13.38 3.35 -4.97
C THR A 62 13.12 4.66 -4.21
N CYS A 63 13.48 5.79 -4.81
CA CYS A 63 13.14 7.09 -4.26
C CYS A 63 11.69 7.46 -4.57
N LEU A 64 11.15 8.46 -3.85
CA LEU A 64 9.77 8.89 -4.01
C LEU A 64 9.51 9.44 -5.42
N ASP A 65 10.41 10.29 -5.93
CA ASP A 65 10.27 10.88 -7.28
C ASP A 65 10.20 9.80 -8.38
N CYS A 66 11.05 8.76 -8.27
CA CYS A 66 11.06 7.61 -9.17
C CYS A 66 9.84 6.69 -8.96
N PHE A 67 9.24 6.67 -7.76
CA PHE A 67 8.05 5.88 -7.47
C PHE A 67 6.79 6.44 -8.14
N HIS A 68 6.60 7.76 -8.09
CA HIS A 68 5.38 8.39 -8.61
C HIS A 68 5.52 8.97 -10.02
N GLU A 69 6.72 9.11 -10.57
CA GLU A 69 6.96 9.57 -11.96
C GLU A 69 6.23 10.87 -12.33
N GLY A 70 6.10 11.79 -11.37
CA GLY A 70 5.35 13.04 -11.53
C GLY A 70 3.82 12.93 -11.39
N ASN A 71 3.28 11.73 -11.22
CA ASN A 71 1.86 11.49 -10.93
C ASN A 71 1.50 11.84 -9.47
N GLY A 72 0.19 11.83 -9.19
CA GLY A 72 -0.33 12.02 -7.84
C GLY A 72 0.14 10.92 -6.88
N LEU A 73 0.43 11.31 -5.65
CA LEU A 73 0.85 10.41 -4.58
C LEU A 73 -0.20 10.42 -3.48
N TYR A 74 -0.65 9.22 -3.10
CA TYR A 74 -1.76 9.02 -2.18
C TYR A 74 -1.38 8.02 -1.09
N ARG A 75 -2.06 8.11 0.06
CA ARG A 75 -1.93 7.16 1.16
C ARG A 75 -3.12 6.22 1.18
N TYR A 76 -2.85 4.91 1.23
CA TYR A 76 -3.86 3.88 1.38
C TYR A 76 -4.48 3.93 2.77
N GLU A 77 -5.81 3.85 2.85
CA GLU A 77 -6.53 3.96 4.11
C GLU A 77 -6.84 2.58 4.72
N TYR A 78 -6.55 2.42 6.01
CA TYR A 78 -6.91 1.25 6.82
C TYR A 78 -8.03 1.61 7.79
N ASP A 79 -8.69 0.60 8.35
CA ASP A 79 -9.78 0.77 9.32
C ASP A 79 -10.95 1.64 8.79
N VAL A 80 -11.18 1.64 7.47
CA VAL A 80 -12.30 2.40 6.91
C VAL A 80 -13.63 1.70 7.17
N SER A 81 -14.73 2.45 7.22
CA SER A 81 -16.05 1.83 7.33
C SER A 81 -16.37 0.98 6.10
N LEU A 82 -17.23 -0.04 6.25
CA LEU A 82 -17.68 -0.85 5.11
C LEU A 82 -18.36 -0.02 4.01
N LEU A 83 -19.03 1.07 4.39
CA LEU A 83 -19.61 2.02 3.46
C LEU A 83 -18.51 2.73 2.65
N SER A 84 -17.49 3.25 3.34
CA SER A 84 -16.32 3.88 2.70
C SER A 84 -15.62 2.91 1.76
N PHE A 85 -15.41 1.66 2.20
CA PHE A 85 -14.82 0.60 1.40
C PHE A 85 -15.61 0.29 0.12
N THR A 86 -16.94 0.35 0.18
CA THR A 86 -17.82 0.04 -0.97
C THR A 86 -17.82 1.13 -2.03
N PHE A 87 -17.61 2.39 -1.64
CA PHE A 87 -17.70 3.55 -2.54
C PHE A 87 -16.36 4.18 -2.92
N LYS A 88 -15.27 3.88 -2.20
CA LYS A 88 -13.93 4.33 -2.57
C LYS A 88 -13.36 3.49 -3.70
N THR A 89 -12.41 4.07 -4.43
CA THR A 89 -11.73 3.41 -5.53
C THR A 89 -11.08 2.10 -5.08
N SER A 90 -11.22 1.04 -5.87
CA SER A 90 -10.55 -0.24 -5.61
C SER A 90 -9.04 -0.03 -5.48
N GLY A 91 -8.43 -0.68 -4.50
CA GLY A 91 -7.01 -0.52 -4.20
C GLY A 91 -6.66 0.76 -3.45
N SER A 92 -7.61 1.57 -2.97
CA SER A 92 -7.29 2.77 -2.17
C SER A 92 -7.48 2.59 -0.65
N CYS A 93 -8.25 1.58 -0.23
CA CYS A 93 -8.58 1.41 1.17
C CYS A 93 -9.01 -0.02 1.54
N THR A 94 -9.07 -0.27 2.85
CA THR A 94 -9.55 -1.52 3.43
C THR A 94 -10.19 -1.32 4.80
N PRO A 95 -11.25 -2.10 5.16
CA PRO A 95 -11.83 -2.03 6.50
C PRO A 95 -10.99 -2.75 7.56
N TRP A 96 -9.91 -3.42 7.16
CA TRP A 96 -9.05 -4.16 8.08
C TRP A 96 -8.00 -3.26 8.73
N SER A 97 -7.66 -3.61 9.97
CA SER A 97 -6.61 -2.95 10.74
C SER A 97 -5.22 -3.31 10.26
N CYS A 98 -4.26 -2.41 10.47
CA CYS A 98 -2.84 -2.66 10.16
C CYS A 98 -1.94 -2.73 11.39
N TYR A 99 -0.79 -3.36 11.22
CA TYR A 99 0.29 -3.38 12.21
C TYR A 99 0.97 -2.01 12.33
N ASP A 100 1.66 -1.82 13.45
CA ASP A 100 2.43 -0.62 13.74
C ASP A 100 3.57 -0.37 12.71
N PRO A 101 4.02 0.88 12.53
CA PRO A 101 5.06 1.24 11.59
C PRO A 101 6.33 0.38 11.62
N ASN A 102 6.83 0.02 12.81
CA ASN A 102 8.09 -0.72 12.93
C ASN A 102 7.94 -2.14 12.40
N THR A 103 6.83 -2.80 12.73
CA THR A 103 6.50 -4.14 12.19
C THR A 103 6.38 -4.11 10.67
N VAL A 104 5.73 -3.08 10.13
CA VAL A 104 5.52 -2.92 8.68
C VAL A 104 6.84 -2.73 7.95
N ILE A 105 7.69 -1.83 8.45
CA ILE A 105 9.01 -1.54 7.87
C ILE A 105 9.90 -2.77 7.93
N LYS A 106 9.91 -3.49 9.07
CA LYS A 106 10.67 -4.73 9.21
C LYS A 106 10.27 -5.75 8.14
N ARG A 107 8.96 -5.98 7.96
CA ARG A 107 8.46 -6.89 6.92
C ARG A 107 8.84 -6.45 5.51
N ALA A 108 8.76 -5.15 5.20
CA ALA A 108 9.15 -4.63 3.89
C ALA A 108 10.64 -4.93 3.59
N TYR A 109 11.53 -4.75 4.58
CA TYR A 109 12.94 -5.09 4.45
C TYR A 109 13.21 -6.60 4.40
N ASP A 110 12.46 -7.41 5.15
CA ASP A 110 12.57 -8.88 5.11
C ASP A 110 12.23 -9.38 3.70
N TYR A 111 11.12 -8.92 3.11
CA TYR A 111 10.76 -9.28 1.74
C TYR A 111 11.72 -8.73 0.67
N LEU A 112 12.26 -7.51 0.86
CA LEU A 112 13.29 -6.94 -0.02
C LEU A 112 14.58 -7.77 0.02
N ARG A 113 14.97 -8.29 1.19
CA ARG A 113 16.17 -9.11 1.36
C ARG A 113 16.00 -10.48 0.75
N ASP A 114 14.90 -11.14 1.07
CA ASP A 114 14.72 -12.54 0.72
C ASP A 114 14.29 -12.72 -0.75
N GLN A 115 13.73 -11.67 -1.36
CA GLN A 115 13.09 -11.72 -2.69
C GLN A 115 12.10 -12.90 -2.82
N ASN A 116 11.60 -13.42 -1.69
CA ASN A 116 10.84 -14.67 -1.61
C ASN A 116 9.32 -14.47 -1.74
N PHE A 117 8.91 -13.39 -2.38
CA PHE A 117 7.51 -13.01 -2.53
C PHE A 117 6.83 -13.73 -3.72
N GLY A 118 6.94 -15.07 -3.79
CA GLY A 118 6.38 -15.88 -4.89
C GLY A 118 6.90 -15.51 -6.30
N ASP A 119 6.42 -16.20 -7.33
CA ASP A 119 6.79 -15.89 -8.73
C ASP A 119 6.36 -14.47 -9.10
N TYR A 120 7.34 -13.58 -9.12
CA TYR A 120 7.16 -12.14 -9.23
C TYR A 120 6.90 -11.73 -10.69
N ASN A 121 5.69 -12.00 -11.20
CA ASN A 121 5.25 -11.53 -12.52
C ASN A 121 4.46 -10.20 -12.44
N PHE A 122 4.81 -9.28 -13.36
CA PHE A 122 4.37 -7.89 -13.59
C PHE A 122 2.90 -7.52 -13.23
N VAL A 123 2.47 -6.39 -12.63
CA VAL A 123 3.05 -5.24 -11.87
C VAL A 123 1.99 -4.63 -10.91
N PHE A 124 0.68 -4.94 -11.00
CA PHE A 124 -0.36 -4.11 -10.35
C PHE A 124 -1.03 -4.77 -9.14
N ASN A 125 -1.65 -5.95 -9.27
CA ASN A 125 -2.23 -6.65 -8.12
C ASN A 125 -1.17 -7.10 -7.10
N ASN A 126 0.04 -7.37 -7.58
CA ASN A 126 1.12 -7.89 -6.76
C ASN A 126 1.76 -6.83 -5.86
N CYS A 127 1.83 -5.56 -6.31
CA CYS A 127 2.34 -4.48 -5.46
C CYS A 127 1.35 -4.15 -4.33
N GLU A 128 0.03 -4.15 -4.61
CA GLU A 128 -0.98 -4.02 -3.55
C GLU A 128 -0.88 -5.20 -2.57
N HIS A 129 -0.74 -6.43 -3.06
CA HIS A 129 -0.53 -7.62 -2.22
C HIS A 129 0.73 -7.52 -1.35
N PHE A 130 1.84 -7.02 -1.90
CA PHE A 130 3.06 -6.78 -1.15
C PHE A 130 2.81 -5.78 -0.02
N ALA A 131 2.25 -4.61 -0.34
CA ALA A 131 2.04 -3.57 0.65
C ALA A 131 1.03 -4.01 1.73
N THR A 132 -0.07 -4.67 1.34
CA THR A 132 -1.06 -5.22 2.27
C THR A 132 -0.49 -6.38 3.11
N LYS A 133 0.39 -7.24 2.57
CA LYS A 133 1.14 -8.24 3.38
C LYS A 133 2.03 -7.57 4.42
N CYS A 134 2.74 -6.50 4.07
CA CYS A 134 3.53 -5.76 5.04
C CYS A 134 2.63 -5.20 6.16
N LYS A 135 1.51 -4.57 5.78
CA LYS A 135 0.56 -3.92 6.69
C LYS A 135 -0.28 -4.86 7.53
N MET A 136 -0.58 -6.08 7.09
CA MET A 136 -1.55 -6.98 7.75
C MET A 136 -1.02 -8.41 7.99
N GLY A 137 0.20 -8.74 7.57
CA GLY A 137 0.81 -10.06 7.75
C GLY A 137 0.18 -11.19 6.93
N LYS A 138 -0.88 -10.92 6.16
CA LYS A 138 -1.54 -11.84 5.22
C LYS A 138 -1.82 -11.09 3.92
N ALA A 139 -1.58 -11.74 2.77
CA ALA A 139 -2.08 -11.21 1.49
C ALA A 139 -3.55 -11.53 1.52
N ARG A 140 -4.38 -10.52 1.72
CA ARG A 140 -5.81 -10.68 1.55
C ARG A 140 -6.23 -9.70 0.49
N CYS A 141 -6.62 -10.26 -0.64
CA CYS A 141 -7.34 -9.52 -1.65
C CYS A 141 -8.64 -9.01 -1.01
N ASN A 142 -8.97 -7.76 -1.29
CA ASN A 142 -10.25 -7.14 -0.97
C ASN A 142 -11.47 -7.96 -1.47
N GLN A 143 -11.26 -8.98 -2.30
CA GLN A 143 -12.24 -9.93 -2.82
C GLN A 143 -12.90 -10.87 -1.77
N ALA A 144 -12.40 -10.98 -0.54
CA ALA A 144 -12.98 -11.89 0.46
C ALA A 144 -14.28 -11.38 1.11
N LEU A 145 -14.72 -10.16 0.79
CA LEU A 145 -15.98 -9.59 1.27
C LEU A 145 -16.97 -9.44 0.10
N TRP A 146 -17.52 -10.57 -0.33
CA TRP A 146 -18.74 -10.74 -1.13
C TRP A 146 -19.29 -9.48 -1.84
N GLY A 147 -18.96 -9.32 -3.12
CA GLY A 147 -19.80 -8.59 -4.07
C GLY A 147 -19.87 -7.08 -3.89
N THR A 148 -18.73 -6.39 -3.80
CA THR A 148 -18.65 -4.92 -3.84
C THR A 148 -19.02 -4.38 -5.23
N GLY A 149 -20.32 -4.28 -5.45
CA GLY A 149 -20.98 -3.46 -6.46
C GLY A 149 -22.29 -2.91 -5.88
N LEU A 150 -23.03 -2.14 -6.68
CA LEU A 150 -24.38 -1.65 -6.31
C LEU A 150 -25.28 -2.70 -5.62
N PRO A 151 -25.28 -3.99 -6.01
CA PRO A 151 -26.09 -5.01 -5.34
C PRO A 151 -25.68 -5.26 -3.87
N GLY A 152 -24.37 -5.30 -3.57
CA GLY A 152 -23.87 -5.50 -2.21
C GLY A 152 -24.17 -4.29 -1.30
N ALA A 153 -24.10 -3.08 -1.86
CA ALA A 153 -24.51 -1.86 -1.15
C ALA A 153 -26.02 -1.85 -0.86
N LEU A 154 -26.84 -2.34 -1.79
CA LEU A 154 -28.30 -2.44 -1.62
C LEU A 154 -28.66 -3.45 -0.53
N VAL A 155 -28.06 -4.65 -0.57
CA VAL A 155 -28.25 -5.68 0.45
C VAL A 155 -27.84 -5.16 1.83
N TYR A 156 -26.68 -4.51 1.96
CA TYR A 156 -26.24 -3.91 3.22
C TYR A 156 -27.21 -2.84 3.75
N ASN A 157 -27.70 -1.95 2.88
CA ASN A 157 -28.66 -0.92 3.26
C ASN A 157 -30.00 -1.51 3.71
N VAL A 158 -30.46 -2.58 3.04
CA VAL A 158 -31.67 -3.31 3.43
C VAL A 158 -31.46 -4.03 4.77
N THR A 159 -30.38 -4.80 4.92
CA THR A 159 -30.10 -5.52 6.17
C THR A 159 -29.91 -4.55 7.33
N ARG A 160 -29.22 -3.42 7.13
CA ARG A 160 -29.03 -2.40 8.18
C ARG A 160 -30.33 -1.72 8.60
N ARG A 161 -31.25 -1.44 7.66
CA ARG A 161 -32.58 -0.92 8.01
C ARG A 161 -33.35 -1.93 8.84
N LEU A 162 -33.38 -3.19 8.40
CA LEU A 162 -34.06 -4.26 9.13
C LEU A 162 -33.46 -4.52 10.53
N THR A 163 -32.15 -4.42 10.70
CA THR A 163 -31.52 -4.60 12.02
C THR A 163 -31.66 -3.39 12.95
N LYS A 164 -31.87 -2.18 12.41
CA LYS A 164 -32.12 -0.98 13.24
C LYS A 164 -33.49 -1.01 13.91
N ASP A 165 -34.45 -1.71 13.31
CA ASP A 165 -35.82 -1.84 13.84
C ASP A 165 -35.99 -3.05 14.78
N ILE A 166 -34.93 -3.86 14.99
CA ILE A 166 -34.92 -5.05 15.86
C ILE A 166 -34.09 -4.81 17.15
N LEU A 167 -33.25 -3.78 17.17
CA LEU A 167 -32.42 -3.41 18.32
C LEU A 167 -32.81 -2.02 18.85
N TRP A 168 -34.08 -1.91 19.28
CA TRP A 168 -34.63 -1.03 20.32
C TRP A 168 -35.86 -1.75 20.91
#